data_AF-A0A3E0J112-F1
#
_entry.id   AF-A0A3E0J112-F1
#
_cell.length_a   1.000
_cell.length_b   1.000
_cell.length_c   1.000
_cell.angle_alpha   90.00
_cell.angle_beta   90.00
_cell.angle_gamma   90.00
#
_symmetry.space_group_name_H-M   'P 1'
#
loop_
_entity.id
_entity.type
_entity.pdbx_description
1 polymer ?
#
loop_
_entity_poly.entity_id
_entity_poly.type
_entity_poly.pdbx_seq_one_letter_code
_entity_poly.pdbx_strand_id
1 'polypeptide(L)'
;MIKKIFFYVFIISVLSACSQQSVKEEDLITLEEVQTAITDQGLVLEDADLPSINAFTRELNGVSPEAYFIDGDTLSIYVFPSTDERKEGMDDFEEKSAAAGVAEHEKYTRKNILVFYELGNEETNSKLKSAINGLE
;
A
#
# COMPACT_ATOMS: atom_id res chain seq x y z
N MET A 1 14.37 13.43 65.12
CA MET A 1 13.40 13.98 64.13
C MET A 1 13.73 13.47 62.72
N ILE A 2 13.67 12.16 62.48
CA ILE A 2 14.12 11.52 61.21
C ILE A 2 12.97 10.73 60.53
N LYS A 3 11.75 10.82 61.07
CA LYS A 3 10.64 9.92 60.71
C LYS A 3 9.66 10.46 59.65
N LYS A 4 9.97 11.61 59.01
CA LYS A 4 9.08 12.25 58.03
C LYS A 4 9.66 12.39 56.61
N ILE A 5 10.92 11.99 56.40
CA ILE A 5 11.60 12.16 55.10
C ILE A 5 11.41 10.94 54.17
N PHE A 6 11.04 9.78 54.72
CA PHE A 6 10.86 8.57 53.91
C PHE A 6 9.54 8.52 53.11
N PHE A 7 8.60 9.43 53.35
CA PHE A 7 7.30 9.39 52.65
C PHE A 7 7.27 10.21 51.36
N TYR A 8 8.24 11.11 51.14
CA TYR A 8 8.26 12.01 49.97
C TYR A 8 9.05 11.47 48.78
N VAL A 9 9.82 10.39 48.95
CA VAL A 9 10.69 9.84 47.88
C VAL A 9 9.98 8.78 47.02
N PHE A 10 8.80 8.29 47.43
CA PHE A 10 8.08 7.24 46.69
C PHE A 10 7.19 7.77 45.54
N ILE A 11 6.97 9.09 45.44
CA ILE A 11 6.02 9.68 44.47
C ILE A 11 6.68 10.07 43.13
N ILE A 12 8.01 10.03 43.02
CA ILE A 12 8.71 10.49 41.79
C ILE A 12 8.91 9.35 40.76
N SER A 13 8.62 8.10 41.09
CA SER A 13 8.98 6.95 40.25
C SER A 13 7.96 6.57 39.16
N VAL A 14 6.89 7.35 38.92
CA VAL A 14 5.80 6.95 38.00
C VAL A 14 5.75 7.73 36.69
N LEU A 15 6.69 8.65 36.42
CA LEU A 15 6.69 9.46 35.19
C LEU A 15 7.63 8.95 34.09
N SER A 16 8.31 7.81 34.26
CA SER A 16 9.28 7.30 33.29
C SER A 16 8.77 6.18 32.39
N ALA A 17 7.46 5.91 32.37
CA ALA A 17 6.86 4.82 31.58
C ALA A 17 5.79 5.33 30.60
N CYS A 18 6.03 6.47 29.98
CA CYS A 18 5.54 6.70 28.62
C CYS A 18 6.78 6.73 27.72
N SER A 19 7.46 5.59 27.58
CA SER A 19 8.20 5.37 26.35
C SER A 19 7.14 5.42 25.26
N GLN A 20 7.06 6.58 24.59
CA GLN A 20 6.56 6.66 23.23
C GLN A 20 7.10 5.43 22.53
N GLN A 21 6.23 4.45 22.34
CA GLN A 21 6.36 3.52 21.26
C GLN A 21 6.26 4.44 20.04
N SER A 22 7.40 4.98 19.65
CA SER A 22 7.59 5.54 18.34
C SER A 22 7.30 4.37 17.42
N VAL A 23 6.02 4.24 17.04
CA VAL A 23 5.69 3.72 15.72
C VAL A 23 6.67 4.45 14.84
N LYS A 24 7.70 3.74 14.36
CA LYS A 24 8.53 4.26 13.30
C LYS A 24 7.49 4.68 12.27
N GLU A 25 7.36 5.99 12.02
CA GLU A 25 6.61 6.44 10.87
C GLU A 25 7.28 5.71 9.71
N GLU A 26 6.63 4.63 9.26
CA GLU A 26 7.03 4.01 8.00
C GLU A 26 6.87 5.13 6.99
N ASP A 27 7.93 5.40 6.25
CA ASP A 27 7.86 6.32 5.14
C ASP A 27 6.93 5.66 4.12
N LEU A 28 5.64 5.99 4.17
CA LEU A 28 4.61 5.34 3.35
C LEU A 28 4.51 6.06 2.02
N ILE A 29 4.40 5.27 0.96
CA ILE A 29 4.22 5.81 -0.39
C ILE A 29 2.76 6.23 -0.56
N THR A 30 2.57 7.41 -1.12
CA THR A 30 1.27 7.98 -1.47
C THR A 30 0.84 7.61 -2.89
N LEU A 31 -0.45 7.74 -3.19
CA LEU A 31 -0.96 7.55 -4.54
C LEU A 31 -0.31 8.51 -5.55
N GLU A 32 -0.10 9.77 -5.17
CA GLU A 32 0.51 10.81 -6.02
C GLU A 32 1.95 10.45 -6.42
N GLU A 33 2.73 9.90 -5.49
CA GLU A 33 4.08 9.43 -5.80
C GLU A 33 4.08 8.27 -6.79
N VAL A 34 3.14 7.32 -6.65
CA VAL A 34 2.97 6.22 -7.60
C VAL A 34 2.58 6.75 -8.98
N GLN A 35 1.57 7.64 -9.06
CA GLN A 35 1.12 8.23 -10.30
C GLN A 35 2.26 8.98 -11.00
N THR A 36 2.97 9.82 -10.24
CA THR A 36 4.12 10.59 -10.74
C THR A 36 5.19 9.67 -11.31
N ALA A 37 5.59 8.65 -10.54
CA ALA A 37 6.61 7.70 -10.97
C ALA A 37 6.21 6.95 -12.26
N ILE A 38 4.93 6.61 -12.42
CA ILE A 38 4.41 6.00 -13.65
C ILE A 38 4.46 6.99 -14.82
N THR A 39 3.99 8.22 -14.61
CA THR A 39 3.98 9.25 -15.67
C THR A 39 5.37 9.71 -16.09
N ASP A 40 6.35 9.68 -15.18
CA ASP A 40 7.76 9.99 -15.47
C ASP A 40 8.42 8.96 -16.39
N GLN A 41 7.88 7.74 -16.46
CA GLN A 41 8.28 6.72 -17.44
C GLN A 41 7.63 6.95 -18.83
N GLY A 42 6.86 8.02 -18.99
CA GLY A 42 6.15 8.37 -20.22
C GLY A 42 4.88 7.57 -20.46
N LEU A 43 4.32 6.95 -19.42
CA LEU A 43 3.01 6.28 -19.48
C LEU A 43 1.91 7.30 -19.18
N VAL A 44 0.79 7.20 -19.90
CA VAL A 44 -0.37 8.06 -19.67
C VAL A 44 -1.40 7.29 -18.84
N LEU A 45 -1.80 7.87 -17.71
CA LEU A 45 -2.89 7.35 -16.89
C LEU A 45 -4.19 8.00 -17.33
N GLU A 46 -5.11 7.19 -17.87
CA GLU A 46 -6.46 7.63 -18.17
C GLU A 46 -7.40 7.16 -17.06
N ASP A 47 -8.26 8.05 -16.53
CA ASP A 47 -9.19 7.67 -15.46
C ASP A 47 -10.11 6.53 -15.92
N ALA A 48 -10.17 5.46 -15.13
CA ALA A 48 -11.02 4.32 -15.42
C ALA A 48 -12.28 4.36 -14.53
N ASP A 49 -13.41 4.76 -15.11
CA ASP A 49 -14.72 4.59 -14.48
C ASP A 49 -15.22 3.14 -14.65
N LEU A 50 -14.59 2.24 -13.91
CA LEU A 50 -14.89 0.81 -13.96
C LEU A 50 -15.88 0.43 -12.84
N PRO A 51 -16.90 -0.39 -13.15
CA PRO A 51 -17.79 -0.90 -12.12
C PRO A 51 -17.01 -1.77 -11.12
N SER A 52 -17.25 -1.57 -9.83
CA SER A 52 -16.57 -2.21 -8.68
C SER A 52 -16.62 -3.74 -8.63
N ILE A 53 -17.25 -4.39 -9.62
CA ILE A 53 -17.43 -5.84 -9.74
C ILE A 53 -16.27 -6.50 -10.50
N ASN A 54 -15.37 -5.76 -11.16
CA ASN A 54 -14.20 -6.35 -11.82
C ASN A 54 -13.19 -6.89 -10.78
N ALA A 55 -12.50 -7.98 -11.10
CA ALA A 55 -11.51 -8.62 -10.23
C ALA A 55 -10.37 -7.67 -9.82
N PHE A 56 -10.06 -6.67 -10.67
CA PHE A 56 -9.02 -5.68 -10.43
C PHE A 56 -9.49 -4.44 -9.65
N THR A 57 -10.80 -4.17 -9.64
CA THR A 57 -11.40 -2.99 -8.99
C THR A 57 -12.06 -3.30 -7.64
N ARG A 58 -11.86 -4.52 -7.14
CA ARG A 58 -12.50 -5.00 -5.92
C ARG A 58 -11.77 -4.53 -4.68
N GLU A 59 -12.46 -4.45 -3.56
CA GLU A 59 -11.82 -4.18 -2.28
C GLU A 59 -10.96 -5.37 -1.83
N LEU A 60 -9.75 -5.05 -1.34
CA LEU A 60 -8.78 -5.98 -0.76
C LEU A 60 -8.41 -5.52 0.65
N ASN A 61 -8.63 -6.38 1.65
CA ASN A 61 -8.41 -6.07 3.07
C ASN A 61 -8.96 -4.68 3.49
N GLY A 62 -10.18 -4.34 3.07
CA GLY A 62 -10.79 -3.04 3.38
C GLY A 62 -10.32 -1.85 2.53
N VAL A 63 -9.39 -2.06 1.58
CA VAL A 63 -8.84 -1.01 0.72
C VAL A 63 -9.38 -1.15 -0.70
N SER A 64 -9.99 -0.06 -1.20
CA SER A 64 -10.42 0.05 -2.60
C SER A 64 -9.26 0.56 -3.46
N PRO A 65 -9.08 0.04 -4.69
CA PRO A 65 -8.07 0.55 -5.60
C PRO A 65 -8.49 1.87 -6.24
N GLU A 66 -7.48 2.62 -6.65
CA GLU A 66 -7.64 3.62 -7.70
C GLU A 66 -7.35 2.96 -9.06
N ALA A 67 -8.24 3.15 -10.04
CA ALA A 67 -8.16 2.45 -11.33
C ALA A 67 -7.90 3.41 -12.50
N TYR A 68 -7.05 2.95 -13.43
CA TYR A 68 -6.68 3.67 -14.64
C TYR A 68 -6.65 2.75 -15.85
N PHE A 69 -6.66 3.33 -17.04
CA PHE A 69 -6.24 2.66 -18.25
C PHE A 69 -4.85 3.13 -18.67
N ILE A 70 -4.04 2.17 -19.13
CA ILE A 70 -2.83 2.41 -19.91
C ILE A 70 -2.99 1.63 -21.21
N ASP A 71 -3.03 2.34 -22.34
CA ASP A 71 -3.23 1.77 -23.68
C ASP A 71 -4.49 0.88 -23.80
N GLY A 72 -5.52 1.15 -22.99
CA GLY A 72 -6.79 0.42 -22.96
C GLY A 72 -6.84 -0.76 -21.99
N ASP A 73 -5.72 -1.11 -21.35
CA ASP A 73 -5.64 -2.17 -20.35
C ASP A 73 -5.77 -1.61 -18.93
N THR A 74 -6.42 -2.38 -18.05
CA THR A 74 -6.74 -1.95 -16.69
C THR A 74 -5.52 -1.96 -15.78
N LEU A 75 -5.20 -0.83 -15.16
CA LEU A 75 -4.28 -0.68 -14.04
C LEU A 75 -5.08 -0.46 -12.76
N SER A 76 -4.72 -1.13 -11.67
CA SER A 76 -5.33 -0.90 -10.35
C SER A 76 -4.25 -0.73 -9.29
N ILE A 77 -4.33 0.38 -8.56
CA ILE A 77 -3.34 0.82 -7.57
C ILE A 77 -3.99 0.80 -6.19
N TYR A 78 -3.46 -0.01 -5.29
CA TYR A 78 -3.86 -0.07 -3.90
C TYR A 78 -2.79 0.58 -3.03
N VAL A 79 -3.21 1.52 -2.18
CA VAL A 79 -2.36 2.18 -1.18
C VAL A 79 -2.83 1.76 0.20
N PHE A 80 -2.12 0.82 0.81
CA PHE A 80 -2.46 0.32 2.15
C PHE A 80 -1.92 1.24 3.25
N PRO A 81 -2.45 1.17 4.48
CA PRO A 81 -1.91 1.93 5.61
C PRO A 81 -0.57 1.41 6.13
N SER A 82 -0.14 0.21 5.70
CA SER A 82 1.15 -0.37 6.07
C SER A 82 1.63 -1.45 5.08
N THR A 83 2.90 -1.83 5.19
CA THR A 83 3.47 -2.95 4.40
C THR A 83 2.82 -4.29 4.75
N ASP A 84 2.41 -4.48 6.01
CA ASP A 84 1.77 -5.71 6.48
C ASP A 84 0.32 -5.80 6.00
N GLU A 85 -0.45 -4.71 6.04
CA GLU A 85 -1.81 -4.69 5.46
C GLU A 85 -1.79 -4.91 3.95
N ARG A 86 -0.74 -4.47 3.24
CA ARG A 86 -0.55 -4.81 1.82
C ARG A 86 -0.29 -6.31 1.61
N LYS A 87 0.37 -7.00 2.54
CA LYS A 87 0.51 -8.47 2.48
C LYS A 87 -0.85 -9.14 2.69
N GLU A 88 -1.61 -8.71 3.68
CA GLU A 88 -2.97 -9.21 3.91
C GLU A 88 -3.89 -8.95 2.70
N GLY A 89 -3.75 -7.79 2.05
CA GLY A 89 -4.46 -7.49 0.80
C GLY A 89 -4.07 -8.41 -0.36
N MET A 90 -2.81 -8.86 -0.42
CA MET A 90 -2.36 -9.88 -1.38
C MET A 90 -3.02 -11.23 -1.11
N ASP A 91 -3.00 -11.67 0.15
CA ASP A 91 -3.58 -12.95 0.56
C ASP A 91 -5.09 -12.96 0.25
N ASP A 92 -5.77 -11.85 0.53
CA ASP A 92 -7.18 -11.65 0.22
C ASP A 92 -7.43 -11.68 -1.30
N PHE A 93 -6.56 -11.07 -2.12
CA PHE A 93 -6.64 -11.19 -3.57
C PHE A 93 -6.52 -12.63 -4.03
N GLU A 94 -5.54 -13.39 -3.52
CA GLU A 94 -5.31 -14.79 -3.89
C GLU A 94 -6.50 -15.69 -3.50
N GLU A 95 -7.03 -15.54 -2.28
CA GLU A 95 -8.23 -16.27 -1.82
C GLU A 95 -9.43 -15.99 -2.72
N LYS A 96 -9.68 -14.71 -2.98
CA LYS A 96 -10.82 -14.23 -3.77
C LYS A 96 -10.71 -14.60 -5.25
N SER A 97 -9.50 -14.77 -5.74
CA SER A 97 -9.16 -15.10 -7.14
C SER A 97 -9.19 -16.59 -7.42
N ALA A 98 -8.88 -17.41 -6.42
CA ALA A 98 -8.88 -18.87 -6.53
C ALA A 98 -10.24 -19.45 -6.97
N ALA A 99 -11.34 -18.78 -6.61
CA ALA A 99 -12.69 -19.22 -6.94
C ALA A 99 -13.23 -18.68 -8.28
N ALA A 100 -12.66 -17.59 -8.81
CA ALA A 100 -13.26 -16.82 -9.90
C ALA A 100 -12.51 -16.93 -11.24
N GLY A 101 -11.24 -17.34 -11.24
CA GLY A 101 -10.38 -17.27 -12.43
C GLY A 101 -10.10 -15.82 -12.80
N VAL A 102 -8.87 -15.36 -12.58
CA VAL A 102 -8.48 -13.98 -12.91
C VAL A 102 -7.89 -13.95 -14.31
N ALA A 103 -8.16 -12.87 -15.04
CA ALA A 103 -7.44 -12.58 -16.27
C ALA A 103 -5.92 -12.55 -16.01
N GLU A 104 -5.14 -12.82 -17.05
CA GLU A 104 -3.69 -12.72 -16.97
C GLU A 104 -3.27 -11.29 -16.61
N HIS A 105 -2.41 -11.16 -15.61
CA HIS A 105 -2.01 -9.87 -15.07
C HIS A 105 -0.59 -9.88 -14.54
N GLU A 106 0.03 -8.71 -14.58
CA GLU A 106 1.27 -8.43 -13.89
C GLU A 106 1.01 -7.84 -12.50
N LYS A 107 1.99 -8.02 -11.62
CA LYS A 107 1.90 -7.65 -10.21
C LYS A 107 3.16 -6.95 -9.75
N TYR A 108 3.01 -5.76 -9.18
CA TYR A 108 4.11 -4.97 -8.66
C TYR A 108 3.84 -4.56 -7.22
N THR A 109 4.88 -4.57 -6.38
CA THR A 109 4.73 -4.22 -4.97
C THR A 109 5.92 -3.45 -4.45
N ARG A 110 5.66 -2.43 -3.62
CA ARG A 110 6.67 -1.65 -2.91
C ARG A 110 6.08 -1.08 -1.62
N LYS A 111 6.69 -1.39 -0.47
CA LYS A 111 6.17 -1.00 0.87
C LYS A 111 4.66 -1.30 1.01
N ASN A 112 3.84 -0.26 1.14
CA ASN A 112 2.39 -0.30 1.28
C ASN A 112 1.62 -0.31 -0.06
N ILE A 113 2.33 -0.35 -1.20
CA ILE A 113 1.74 -0.32 -2.53
C ILE A 113 1.62 -1.72 -3.13
N LEU A 114 0.45 -1.99 -3.72
CA LEU A 114 0.18 -3.14 -4.58
C LEU A 114 -0.44 -2.63 -5.88
N VAL A 115 0.15 -3.02 -7.01
CA VAL A 115 -0.34 -2.67 -8.34
C VAL A 115 -0.60 -3.93 -9.14
N PHE A 116 -1.75 -3.97 -9.81
CA PHE A 116 -2.08 -4.96 -10.83
C PHE A 116 -2.24 -4.28 -12.18
N TYR A 117 -1.75 -4.93 -13.24
CA TYR A 117 -1.95 -4.47 -14.62
C TYR A 117 -2.41 -5.64 -15.49
N GLU A 118 -3.56 -5.48 -16.14
CA GLU A 118 -4.14 -6.47 -17.05
C GLU A 118 -3.31 -6.54 -18.34
N LEU A 119 -2.95 -7.74 -18.78
CA LEU A 119 -2.44 -8.02 -20.15
C LEU A 119 -1.35 -7.08 -20.70
N GLY A 120 -0.45 -6.58 -19.84
CA GLY A 120 0.56 -5.62 -20.28
C GLY A 120 1.57 -6.16 -21.29
N ASN A 121 1.93 -5.33 -22.26
CA ASN A 121 3.05 -5.62 -23.15
C ASN A 121 4.41 -5.49 -22.42
N GLU A 122 5.47 -6.11 -22.96
CA GLU A 122 6.78 -6.16 -22.32
C GLU A 122 7.35 -4.76 -22.01
N GLU A 123 7.13 -3.78 -22.90
CA GLU A 123 7.62 -2.41 -22.72
C GLU A 123 6.91 -1.72 -21.55
N THR A 124 5.57 -1.76 -21.52
CA THR A 124 4.77 -1.17 -20.44
C THR A 124 5.06 -1.86 -19.11
N ASN A 125 5.19 -3.18 -19.09
CA ASN A 125 5.53 -3.95 -17.89
C ASN A 125 6.91 -3.56 -17.34
N SER A 126 7.88 -3.36 -18.22
CA SER A 126 9.22 -2.91 -17.84
C SER A 126 9.21 -1.50 -17.23
N LYS A 127 8.45 -0.57 -17.84
CA LYS A 127 8.27 0.79 -17.33
C LYS A 127 7.57 0.81 -15.97
N LEU A 128 6.45 0.09 -15.82
CA LEU A 128 5.74 -0.02 -14.55
C LEU A 128 6.63 -0.63 -13.47
N LYS A 129 7.34 -1.71 -13.78
CA LYS A 129 8.31 -2.31 -12.84
C LYS A 129 9.39 -1.33 -12.42
N SER A 130 9.93 -0.54 -13.35
CA SER A 130 10.95 0.47 -13.03
C SER A 130 10.39 1.60 -12.18
N ALA A 131 9.20 2.09 -12.49
CA ALA A 131 8.52 3.12 -11.71
C ALA A 131 8.30 2.66 -10.26
N ILE A 132 7.65 1.51 -10.08
CA ILE A 132 7.28 1.03 -8.75
C ILE A 132 8.51 0.65 -7.90
N ASN A 133 9.57 0.09 -8.50
CA ASN A 133 10.79 -0.23 -7.76
C ASN A 133 11.62 1.00 -7.38
N GLY A 134 11.45 2.11 -8.10
CA GLY A 134 12.16 3.37 -7.87
C GLY A 134 11.57 4.21 -6.74
N LEU A 135 10.38 3.87 -6.23
CA LEU A 135 9.73 4.57 -5.13
C LEU A 135 10.50 4.35 -3.81
N GLU A 136 10.78 5.43 -3.09
CA GLU A 136 11.60 5.42 -1.87
C GLU A 136 10.81 5.47 -0.58
#